data_AF-A0A2S9FVH3-F1
#
_entry.id   AF-A0A2S9FVH3-F1
#
_cell.length_a   1.000
_cell.length_b   1.000
_cell.length_c   1.000
_cell.angle_alpha   90.00
_cell.angle_beta   90.00
_cell.angle_gamma   90.00
#
_symmetry.space_group_name_H-M   'P 1'
#
loop_
_entity.id
_entity.type
_entity.pdbx_description
1 polymer ?
#
loop_
_entity_poly.entity_id
_entity_poly.type
_entity_poly.pdbx_seq_one_letter_code
_entity_poly.pdbx_strand_id
1 'polypeptide(L)'
;QTRLVAEDGADAAHDGETIGQLHVQSPTLFDGYLNRADATAEVLGDDGWYRTGDVAVIDGGGMHRIVGRESVDLIKSGGFRIGAG
;
A
#
# COMPACT_ATOMS: atom_id res chain seq x y z
N GLN A 1 -2.98 1.67 -12.37
CA GLN A 1 -1.60 2.14 -12.18
C GLN A 1 -1.16 1.80 -10.76
N THR A 2 0.13 1.55 -10.59
CA THR A 2 0.75 1.34 -9.28
C THR A 2 1.98 2.24 -9.16
N ARG A 3 2.31 2.64 -7.93
CA ARG A 3 3.59 3.28 -7.60
C ARG A 3 4.03 2.85 -6.22
N LEU A 4 5.33 2.92 -5.97
CA LEU A 4 5.91 2.76 -4.64
C LEU A 4 6.36 4.14 -4.15
N VAL A 5 5.92 4.55 -2.97
CA VAL A 5 6.33 5.83 -2.36
C VAL A 5 7.34 5.55 -1.26
N ALA A 6 8.56 6.07 -1.41
CA ALA A 6 9.62 5.95 -0.43
C ALA A 6 9.36 6.82 0.81
N GLU A 7 10.18 6.67 1.85
CA GLU A 7 10.03 7.37 3.14
C GLU A 7 10.09 8.91 2.99
N ASP A 8 10.86 9.40 2.02
CA ASP A 8 10.97 10.84 1.71
C ASP A 8 9.79 11.40 0.92
N GLY A 9 8.82 10.55 0.57
CA GLY A 9 7.63 10.90 -0.20
C GLY A 9 7.82 10.89 -1.72
N ALA A 10 9.01 10.57 -2.22
CA ALA A 10 9.26 10.42 -3.66
C ALA A 10 8.85 9.02 -4.16
N ASP A 11 8.77 8.86 -5.48
CA ASP A 11 8.63 7.54 -6.07
C ASP A 11 9.92 6.72 -5.84
N ALA A 12 9.78 5.48 -5.37
CA ALA A 12 10.91 4.60 -5.11
C ALA A 12 11.63 4.21 -6.41
N ALA A 13 12.94 4.03 -6.32
CA ALA A 13 13.74 3.57 -7.45
C ALA A 13 13.36 2.13 -7.87
N HIS A 14 13.45 1.87 -9.18
CA HIS A 14 13.20 0.55 -9.76
C HIS A 14 14.47 -0.31 -9.73
N ASP A 15 15.03 -0.50 -8.54
CA ASP A 15 16.29 -1.22 -8.29
C ASP A 15 16.09 -2.60 -7.65
N GLY A 16 14.85 -2.93 -7.25
CA GLY A 16 14.51 -4.17 -6.56
C GLY A 16 14.90 -4.19 -5.08
N GLU A 17 15.34 -3.05 -4.53
CA GLU A 17 15.92 -2.92 -3.19
C GLU A 17 15.26 -1.79 -2.37
N THR A 18 14.99 -0.64 -3.00
CA THR A 18 14.38 0.51 -2.36
C THR A 18 12.94 0.20 -1.96
N ILE A 19 12.67 0.21 -0.66
CA ILE A 19 11.36 -0.08 -0.08
C ILE A 19 10.47 1.15 -0.20
N GLY A 20 9.23 0.95 -0.65
CA GLY A 20 8.20 1.98 -0.65
C GLY A 20 6.82 1.41 -0.33
N GLN A 21 5.92 2.31 0.07
CA GLN A 21 4.50 2.03 0.29
C GLN A 21 3.81 1.82 -1.06
N LEU A 22 3.09 0.70 -1.19
CA LEU A 22 2.37 0.39 -2.43
C LEU A 22 1.08 1.20 -2.50
N HIS A 23 1.03 2.11 -3.47
CA HIS A 23 -0.17 2.87 -3.82
C HIS A 23 -0.77 2.35 -5.12
N VAL A 24 -2.11 2.31 -5.19
CA VAL A 24 -2.86 1.83 -6.35
C VAL A 24 -3.88 2.88 -6.79
N GLN A 25 -4.00 3.07 -8.09
CA GLN A 25 -5.09 3.82 -8.71
C GLN A 25 -5.68 2.96 -9.84
N SER A 26 -6.99 2.72 -9.81
CA SER A 26 -7.67 1.89 -10.80
C SER A 26 -9.13 2.35 -10.95
N PRO A 27 -9.73 2.25 -12.15
CA PRO A 27 -11.18 2.41 -12.33
C PRO A 27 -12.03 1.41 -11.52
N THR A 28 -11.41 0.34 -11.04
CA THR A 28 -12.06 -0.70 -10.22
C THR A 28 -11.90 -0.48 -8.72
N LEU A 29 -11.33 0.65 -8.28
CA LEU A 29 -11.31 0.99 -6.86
C LEU A 29 -12.73 1.25 -6.36
N PHE A 30 -12.91 1.01 -5.07
CA PHE A 30 -14.13 1.32 -4.34
C PHE A 30 -14.23 2.83 -4.08
N ASP A 31 -15.44 3.34 -3.90
CA ASP A 31 -15.68 4.78 -3.64
C ASP A 31 -15.33 5.20 -2.20
N GLY A 32 -15.25 4.23 -1.30
CA GLY A 32 -14.96 4.45 0.11
C GLY A 32 -15.58 3.40 1.03
N TYR A 33 -15.25 3.48 2.30
CA TYR A 33 -15.84 2.62 3.33
C TYR A 33 -17.23 3.12 3.71
N LEU A 34 -18.19 2.21 3.77
CA LEU A 34 -19.58 2.52 4.14
C LEU A 34 -19.65 3.16 5.53
N ASN A 35 -20.26 4.35 5.60
CA ASN A 35 -20.42 5.15 6.83
C ASN A 35 -19.11 5.48 7.56
N ARG A 36 -17.98 5.48 6.86
CA ARG A 36 -16.64 5.70 7.42
C ARG A 36 -15.84 6.64 6.52
N ALA A 37 -16.30 7.88 6.42
CA ALA A 37 -15.65 8.92 5.62
C ALA A 37 -14.25 9.28 6.16
N ASP A 38 -14.07 9.21 7.48
CA ASP A 38 -12.78 9.36 8.17
C ASP A 38 -11.75 8.34 7.66
N ALA A 39 -12.08 7.05 7.74
CA ALA A 39 -11.19 5.98 7.31
C ALA A 39 -10.98 5.98 5.78
N THR A 40 -11.96 6.49 5.03
CA THR A 40 -11.82 6.65 3.58
C THR A 40 -10.80 7.72 3.24
N ALA A 41 -10.89 8.90 3.87
CA ALA A 41 -9.96 10.01 3.63
C ALA A 41 -8.52 9.69 4.09
N GLU A 42 -8.34 8.81 5.08
CA GLU A 42 -7.01 8.37 5.51
C GLU A 42 -6.26 7.56 4.44
N VAL A 43 -6.98 6.73 3.67
CA VAL A 43 -6.39 5.78 2.72
C VAL A 43 -6.56 6.17 1.26
N LEU A 44 -7.59 6.93 0.93
CA LEU A 44 -7.86 7.42 -0.41
C LEU A 44 -7.51 8.91 -0.45
N GLY A 45 -6.29 9.20 -0.91
CA GLY A 45 -5.81 10.58 -0.99
C GLY A 45 -6.57 11.40 -2.02
N ASP A 46 -6.51 12.73 -1.89
CA ASP A 46 -7.13 13.68 -2.84
C ASP A 46 -6.56 13.57 -4.26
N ASP A 47 -5.38 12.95 -4.40
CA ASP A 47 -4.73 12.63 -5.68
C ASP A 47 -5.27 11.35 -6.35
N GLY A 48 -6.29 10.72 -5.75
CA GLY A 48 -6.95 9.53 -6.25
C GLY A 48 -6.13 8.25 -6.09
N TRP A 49 -5.08 8.26 -5.25
CA TRP A 49 -4.29 7.07 -4.93
C TRP A 49 -4.80 6.43 -3.64
N TYR A 50 -5.03 5.12 -3.72
CA TYR A 50 -5.34 4.28 -2.56
C TYR A 50 -4.05 3.73 -1.93
N ARG A 51 -3.87 4.01 -0.64
CA ARG A 51 -2.77 3.51 0.20
C ARG A 51 -3.13 2.12 0.72
N THR A 52 -2.41 1.10 0.28
CA THR A 52 -2.75 -0.31 0.57
C THR A 52 -2.37 -0.76 1.99
N GLY A 53 -1.43 -0.04 2.62
CA GLY A 53 -0.75 -0.44 3.86
C GLY A 53 0.24 -1.60 3.68
N ASP A 54 0.51 -2.01 2.44
CA ASP A 54 1.56 -2.97 2.09
C ASP A 54 2.83 -2.20 1.67
N VAL A 55 3.99 -2.75 2.03
CA VAL A 55 5.30 -2.25 1.59
C VAL A 55 5.94 -3.24 0.62
N ALA A 56 6.61 -2.72 -0.40
CA ALA A 56 7.17 -3.51 -1.47
C ALA A 56 8.46 -2.89 -2.01
N VAL A 57 9.14 -3.65 -2.87
CA VAL A 57 10.19 -3.16 -3.79
C VAL A 57 9.74 -3.41 -5.23
N ILE A 58 10.27 -2.65 -6.18
CA ILE A 58 10.00 -2.81 -7.61
C ILE A 58 11.32 -2.95 -8.37
N ASP A 59 11.42 -3.95 -9.24
CA ASP A 59 12.63 -4.17 -10.05
C ASP A 59 12.63 -3.33 -11.34
N GLY A 60 13.76 -3.37 -12.06
CA GLY A 60 13.93 -2.67 -13.34
C GLY A 60 12.98 -3.15 -14.46
N GLY A 61 12.33 -4.31 -14.28
CA GLY A 61 11.28 -4.81 -15.16
C GLY A 61 9.86 -4.36 -14.77
N GLY A 62 9.72 -3.62 -13.67
CA GLY A 62 8.44 -3.16 -13.13
C GLY A 62 7.71 -4.19 -12.26
N MET A 63 8.35 -5.32 -11.94
CA MET A 63 7.74 -6.34 -11.10
C MET A 63 7.84 -5.96 -9.63
N HIS A 64 6.70 -6.00 -8.95
CA HIS A 64 6.61 -5.67 -7.54
C HIS A 64 6.79 -6.94 -6.70
N ARG A 65 7.54 -6.83 -5.60
CA ARG A 65 7.65 -7.86 -4.57
C ARG A 65 7.25 -7.26 -3.23
N ILE A 66 6.15 -7.74 -2.67
CA ILE A 66 5.68 -7.34 -1.33
C ILE A 66 6.67 -7.89 -0.29
N VAL A 67 7.16 -7.00 0.58
CA VAL A 67 8.14 -7.33 1.62
C VAL A 67 7.55 -7.29 3.02
N GLY A 68 6.33 -6.75 3.18
CA GLY A 68 5.64 -6.72 4.45
C GLY A 68 4.43 -5.80 4.45
N ARG A 69 4.00 -5.46 5.66
CA ARG A 69 2.97 -4.44 5.93
C ARG A 69 3.59 -3.28 6.68
N GLU A 70 3.03 -2.10 6.49
CA GLU A 70 3.41 -0.90 7.23
C GLU A 70 3.11 -1.06 8.73
N SER A 71 1.91 -1.53 9.08
CA SER A 71 1.58 -1.88 10.46
C SER A 71 2.06 -3.29 10.80
N VAL A 72 2.91 -3.43 11.82
CA VAL A 72 3.39 -4.73 12.32
C VAL A 72 2.37 -5.45 13.22
N ASP A 73 1.29 -4.78 13.62
CA ASP A 73 0.33 -5.26 14.62
C ASP A 73 -0.66 -6.30 14.09
N LEU A 74 -0.55 -6.71 12.81
CA LEU A 74 -1.50 -7.63 12.18
C LEU A 74 -0.80 -8.75 11.42
N ILE A 75 -0.82 -9.94 12.01
CA ILE A 75 -0.35 -11.17 11.35
C ILE A 75 -1.53 -11.80 10.61
N LYS A 76 -1.37 -12.04 9.31
CA LYS A 76 -2.31 -12.84 8.52
C LYS A 76 -1.79 -14.28 8.42
N SER A 77 -2.49 -15.25 9.01
CA SER A 77 -2.13 -16.67 8.96
C SER A 77 -3.35 -17.52 8.60
N GLY A 78 -3.22 -18.37 7.57
CA GLY A 78 -4.31 -19.26 7.12
C GLY A 78 -5.60 -18.55 6.71
N GLY A 79 -5.54 -17.28 6.29
CA GLY A 79 -6.72 -16.46 5.97
C GLY A 79 -7.34 -15.70 7.15
N PHE A 80 -6.83 -15.90 8.37
CA PHE A 80 -7.29 -15.21 9.57
C PHE A 80 -6.40 -14.01 9.90
N ARG A 81 -7.01 -12.99 10.50
CA ARG A 81 -6.35 -11.81 11.06
C ARG A 81 -6.08 -12.05 12.55
N ILE A 82 -4.81 -12.05 12.94
CA ILE A 82 -4.36 -12.19 14.33
C ILE A 82 -3.69 -10.88 14.71
N GLY A 83 -4.21 -10.20 15.73
CA GLY A 83 -3.56 -9.02 16.28
C GLY A 83 -2.28 -9.43 17.01
N ALA A 84 -1.14 -8.83 16.65
CA ALA A 84 0.05 -8.87 17.47
C ALA A 84 -0.11 -7.73 18.49
N GLY A 85 -0.43 -8.11 19.74
CA GLY A 85 -0.53 -7.16 20.85
C GLY A 85 0.82 -6.65 21.30
#